data_AF-A0A938SX04-F1
#
_entry.id   AF-A0A938SX04-F1
#
_cell.length_a   1.000
_cell.length_b   1.000
_cell.length_c   1.000
_cell.angle_alpha   90.00
_cell.angle_beta   90.00
_cell.angle_gamma   90.00
#
_symmetry.space_group_name_H-M   'P 1'
#
loop_
_entity.id
_entity.type
_entity.pdbx_description
1 polymer ?
#
loop_
_entity_poly.entity_id
_entity_poly.type
_entity_poly.pdbx_seq_one_letter_code
_entity_poly.pdbx_strand_id
1 'polypeptide(L)'
;MGGSAGPRLAAKTIEHQFLYALEQDFELAPALSRALLATAQQVLLPSCSATDVREGQMRITAVSRREPAGKPLAAMKKVAVVVTVDGGLEDLEIQVRCGLQGVRRVRLLRLCEEAVDQGGVLTQEDLSRLLQTGVRTIRRDIAALRAADYWVPTRGTVQEMGRGQSHKAKIVEFYLRRMTYSAIMRQTRHSAGAIKRYVETFGRVVVLWEKGLREAGEIAYVVGISERLAGEYLRLREQYAESPFRDRLAEIARQVRTSLPANGEEKGGS
;
A
#
# COMPACT_ATOMS: atom_id res chain seq x y z
N MET A 1 23.06 25.47 -10.36
CA MET A 1 21.62 25.27 -10.61
C MET A 1 21.37 23.78 -10.88
N GLY A 2 21.10 22.99 -9.84
CA GLY A 2 20.73 21.59 -10.02
C GLY A 2 19.25 21.50 -10.37
N GLY A 3 18.91 21.39 -11.65
CA GLY A 3 17.53 21.15 -12.08
C GLY A 3 17.01 19.91 -11.35
N SER A 4 15.90 20.06 -10.62
CA SER A 4 15.25 18.94 -9.93
C SER A 4 15.06 17.80 -10.93
N ALA A 5 15.65 16.63 -10.66
CA ALA A 5 15.49 15.46 -11.53
C ALA A 5 14.04 14.93 -11.52
N GLY A 6 13.24 15.31 -10.50
CA GLY A 6 11.87 14.84 -10.28
C GLY A 6 10.93 15.07 -11.47
N PRO A 7 10.75 16.31 -11.97
CA PRO A 7 9.90 16.60 -13.12
C PRO A 7 10.26 15.81 -14.39
N ARG A 8 11.55 15.63 -14.68
CA ARG A 8 11.98 14.86 -15.85
C ARG A 8 11.74 13.36 -15.70
N LEU A 9 11.82 12.84 -14.48
CA LEU A 9 11.56 11.43 -14.19
C LEU A 9 10.06 11.14 -14.15
N ALA A 10 9.23 12.10 -13.69
CA ALA A 10 7.77 11.97 -13.69
C ALA A 10 7.21 11.73 -15.09
N ALA A 11 7.82 12.35 -16.12
CA ALA A 11 7.45 12.15 -17.51
C ALA A 11 7.68 10.71 -18.03
N LYS A 12 8.43 9.88 -17.30
CA LYS A 12 8.80 8.50 -17.68
C LYS A 12 8.09 7.44 -16.83
N THR A 13 6.88 7.75 -16.35
CA THR A 13 6.05 6.81 -15.57
C THR A 13 4.87 6.33 -16.41
N ILE A 14 4.39 5.11 -16.18
CA ILE A 14 3.13 4.63 -16.83
C ILE A 14 1.99 5.59 -16.56
N GLU A 15 1.90 6.12 -15.34
CA GLU A 15 0.87 7.09 -14.99
C GLU A 15 0.94 8.32 -15.90
N HIS A 16 2.14 8.82 -16.18
CA HIS A 16 2.29 9.96 -17.10
C HIS A 16 2.01 9.59 -18.55
N GLN A 17 2.39 8.39 -19.00
CA GLN A 17 2.01 7.90 -20.32
C GLN A 17 0.48 7.80 -20.47
N PHE A 18 -0.20 7.30 -19.43
CA PHE A 18 -1.66 7.22 -19.39
C PHE A 18 -2.30 8.61 -19.41
N LEU A 19 -1.78 9.55 -18.62
CA LEU A 19 -2.25 10.94 -18.65
C LEU A 19 -2.01 11.60 -20.01
N TYR A 20 -0.84 11.38 -20.62
CA TYR A 20 -0.53 11.90 -21.96
C TYR A 20 -1.54 11.39 -22.99
N ALA A 21 -1.83 10.09 -23.00
CA ALA A 21 -2.83 9.53 -23.92
C ALA A 21 -4.20 10.20 -23.70
N LEU A 22 -4.67 10.31 -22.45
CA LEU A 22 -5.95 10.97 -22.15
C LEU A 22 -5.99 12.45 -22.58
N GLU A 23 -4.90 13.18 -22.40
CA GLU A 23 -4.86 14.61 -22.71
C GLU A 23 -4.64 14.90 -24.20
N GLN A 24 -3.83 14.09 -24.89
CA GLN A 24 -3.45 14.33 -26.29
C GLN A 24 -4.28 13.53 -27.29
N ASP A 25 -4.56 12.25 -26.99
CA ASP A 25 -5.27 11.36 -27.92
C ASP A 25 -6.79 11.45 -27.73
N PHE A 26 -7.24 11.78 -26.51
CA PHE A 26 -8.66 11.90 -26.15
C PHE A 26 -9.09 13.34 -25.82
N GLU A 27 -8.18 14.32 -25.93
CA GLU A 27 -8.43 15.75 -25.70
C GLU A 27 -9.11 16.07 -24.34
N LEU A 28 -8.88 15.22 -23.33
CA LEU A 28 -9.48 15.41 -22.02
C LEU A 28 -8.77 16.52 -21.25
N ALA A 29 -9.54 17.33 -20.53
CA ALA A 29 -9.00 18.34 -19.65
C ALA A 29 -8.08 17.70 -18.58
N PRO A 30 -6.92 18.30 -18.23
CA PRO A 30 -5.96 17.69 -17.30
C PRO A 30 -6.53 17.31 -15.92
N ALA A 31 -7.53 18.06 -15.44
CA ALA A 31 -8.22 17.73 -14.20
C ALA A 31 -9.02 16.42 -14.31
N LEU A 32 -9.69 16.20 -15.44
CA LEU A 32 -10.45 15.00 -15.73
C LEU A 32 -9.51 13.80 -15.96
N SER A 33 -8.40 13.98 -16.68
CA SER A 33 -7.39 12.92 -16.90
C SER A 33 -6.81 12.41 -15.58
N ARG A 34 -6.49 13.30 -14.65
CA ARG A 34 -6.04 12.92 -13.30
C ARG A 34 -7.10 12.19 -12.50
N ALA A 35 -8.37 12.59 -12.63
CA ALA A 35 -9.48 11.89 -11.97
C ALA A 35 -9.65 10.47 -12.54
N LEU A 36 -9.59 10.31 -13.86
CA LEU A 36 -9.67 9.01 -14.52
C LEU A 36 -8.51 8.09 -14.14
N LEU A 37 -7.28 8.60 -14.07
CA LEU A 37 -6.14 7.84 -13.58
C LEU A 37 -6.38 7.34 -12.15
N ALA A 38 -6.85 8.22 -11.25
CA ALA A 38 -7.13 7.83 -9.88
C ALA A 38 -8.21 6.73 -9.80
N THR A 39 -9.28 6.85 -10.59
CA THR A 39 -10.34 5.83 -10.67
C THR A 39 -9.83 4.52 -11.27
N ALA A 40 -9.07 4.57 -12.36
CA ALA A 40 -8.45 3.39 -12.97
C ALA A 40 -7.55 2.65 -11.98
N GLN A 41 -6.73 3.39 -11.22
CA GLN A 41 -5.90 2.81 -10.16
C GLN A 41 -6.72 2.15 -9.03
N GLN A 42 -7.90 2.71 -8.71
CA GLN A 42 -8.76 2.22 -7.65
C GLN A 42 -9.62 1.02 -8.05
N VAL A 43 -9.90 0.86 -9.35
CA VAL A 43 -10.86 -0.11 -9.90
C VAL A 43 -10.18 -1.22 -10.70
N LEU A 44 -9.19 -0.91 -11.53
CA LEU A 44 -8.55 -1.88 -12.44
C LEU A 44 -7.34 -2.58 -11.81
N LEU A 45 -6.58 -1.90 -10.94
CA LEU A 45 -5.41 -2.51 -10.28
C LEU A 45 -5.72 -3.62 -9.26
N PRO A 46 -6.89 -3.68 -8.60
CA PRO A 46 -7.29 -4.84 -7.79
C PRO A 46 -7.43 -6.15 -8.58
N SER A 47 -7.65 -6.09 -9.90
CA SER A 47 -8.14 -7.24 -10.70
C SER A 47 -7.12 -7.93 -11.60
N CYS A 48 -5.85 -7.48 -11.68
CA CYS A 48 -4.88 -8.15 -12.56
C CYS A 48 -4.34 -9.44 -11.94
N SER A 49 -4.26 -10.49 -12.76
CA SER A 49 -3.79 -11.81 -12.37
C SER A 49 -2.37 -11.78 -11.77
N ALA A 50 -2.10 -12.68 -10.82
CA ALA A 50 -0.84 -12.80 -10.08
C ALA A 50 0.40 -13.12 -10.95
N THR A 51 0.24 -13.28 -12.27
CA THR A 51 1.28 -13.75 -13.19
C THR A 51 2.07 -12.62 -13.86
N ASP A 52 1.47 -11.45 -14.06
CA ASP A 52 2.11 -10.36 -14.79
C ASP A 52 2.77 -9.36 -13.84
N VAL A 53 4.09 -9.25 -13.94
CA VAL A 53 4.88 -8.26 -13.22
C VAL A 53 4.61 -6.90 -13.87
N ARG A 54 4.02 -5.97 -13.12
CA ARG A 54 3.76 -4.60 -13.61
C ARG A 54 5.06 -3.80 -13.69
N GLU A 55 5.05 -2.69 -14.42
CA GLU A 55 6.19 -1.76 -14.40
C GLU A 55 6.47 -1.28 -12.96
N GLY A 56 7.75 -1.16 -12.63
CA GLY A 56 8.21 -0.86 -11.27
C GLY A 56 8.17 -2.06 -10.33
N GLN A 57 7.51 -3.18 -10.69
CA GLN A 57 7.57 -4.42 -9.95
C GLN A 57 8.72 -5.33 -10.42
N MET A 58 9.17 -6.20 -9.52
CA MET A 58 10.22 -7.17 -9.77
C MET A 58 9.86 -8.49 -9.11
N ARG A 59 9.98 -9.59 -9.87
CA ARG A 59 9.90 -10.94 -9.30
C ARG A 59 11.24 -11.31 -8.70
N ILE A 60 11.25 -11.68 -7.42
CA ILE A 60 12.44 -12.07 -6.67
C ILE A 60 12.22 -13.36 -5.91
N THR A 61 13.32 -14.00 -5.54
CA THR A 61 13.32 -15.20 -4.70
C THR A 61 13.62 -14.79 -3.26
N ALA A 62 12.63 -14.95 -2.38
CA ALA A 62 12.75 -14.67 -0.95
C ALA A 62 12.81 -15.97 -0.12
N VAL A 63 13.22 -15.88 1.14
CA VAL A 63 13.17 -17.02 2.06
C VAL A 63 11.72 -17.26 2.47
N SER A 64 11.30 -18.53 2.51
CA SER A 64 9.97 -18.91 3.00
C SER A 64 9.76 -18.44 4.44
N ARG A 65 8.62 -17.79 4.71
CA ARG A 65 8.23 -17.36 6.06
C ARG A 65 8.15 -18.52 7.04
N ARG A 66 7.76 -19.71 6.56
CA ARG A 66 7.58 -20.91 7.39
C ARG A 66 8.88 -21.68 7.66
N GLU A 67 10.01 -21.28 7.06
CA GLU A 67 11.29 -21.95 7.31
C GLU A 67 11.81 -21.59 8.72
N PRO A 68 12.28 -22.54 9.54
CA PRO A 68 12.90 -22.26 10.84
C PRO A 68 14.29 -21.61 10.70
N ALA A 69 14.80 -21.03 11.80
CA ALA A 69 16.16 -20.49 11.84
C ALA A 69 17.17 -21.62 12.07
N GLY A 70 18.44 -21.42 11.69
CA GLY A 70 19.53 -22.36 11.99
C GLY A 70 20.08 -23.17 10.81
N LYS A 71 19.41 -23.16 9.64
CA LYS A 71 19.99 -23.72 8.41
C LYS A 71 20.83 -22.67 7.66
N PRO A 72 21.88 -23.06 6.91
CA PRO A 72 22.51 -22.18 5.95
C PRO A 72 21.50 -21.67 4.92
N LEU A 73 21.63 -20.41 4.48
CA LEU A 73 20.71 -19.77 3.52
C LEU A 73 20.53 -20.60 2.23
N ALA A 74 21.58 -21.28 1.79
CA ALA A 74 21.54 -22.17 0.63
C ALA A 74 20.48 -23.28 0.77
N ALA A 75 20.35 -23.86 1.97
CA ALA A 75 19.47 -24.99 2.28
C ALA A 75 18.05 -24.59 2.72
N MET A 76 17.76 -23.29 2.83
CA MET A 76 16.43 -22.80 3.19
C MET A 76 15.46 -22.91 2.02
N LYS A 77 14.18 -23.24 2.32
CA LYS A 77 13.10 -23.16 1.34
C LYS A 77 12.92 -21.72 0.89
N LYS A 78 12.84 -21.53 -0.42
CA LYS A 78 12.67 -20.23 -1.07
C LYS A 78 11.28 -20.14 -1.70
N VAL A 79 10.74 -18.94 -1.81
CA VAL A 79 9.45 -18.64 -2.43
C VAL A 79 9.65 -17.47 -3.39
N ALA A 80 9.09 -17.58 -4.60
CA ALA A 80 9.07 -16.47 -5.54
C ALA A 80 7.98 -15.47 -5.12
N VAL A 81 8.33 -14.19 -5.03
CA VAL A 81 7.43 -13.10 -4.67
C VAL A 81 7.60 -11.95 -5.66
N VAL A 82 6.54 -11.18 -5.90
CA VAL A 82 6.56 -9.96 -6.72
C VAL A 82 6.56 -8.76 -5.79
N VAL A 83 7.53 -7.87 -5.93
CA VAL A 83 7.68 -6.69 -5.07
C VAL A 83 7.77 -5.41 -5.90
N THR A 84 7.22 -4.32 -5.41
CA THR A 84 7.18 -3.01 -6.07
C THR A 84 8.40 -2.17 -5.67
N VAL A 85 9.43 -2.21 -6.52
CA VAL A 85 10.70 -1.47 -6.33
C VAL A 85 10.54 0.01 -6.70
N ASP A 86 9.70 0.31 -7.68
CA ASP A 86 9.35 1.68 -8.06
C ASP A 86 7.83 1.87 -8.03
N GLY A 87 7.37 2.82 -7.20
CA GLY A 87 5.97 3.22 -7.09
C GLY A 87 5.58 4.39 -8.00
N GLY A 88 6.41 4.73 -8.99
CA GLY A 88 6.09 5.75 -10.00
C GLY A 88 5.92 7.13 -9.38
N LEU A 89 4.80 7.79 -9.70
CA LEU A 89 4.51 9.15 -9.23
C LEU A 89 4.51 9.29 -7.71
N GLU A 90 4.06 8.26 -6.97
CA GLU A 90 4.01 8.32 -5.50
C GLU A 90 5.42 8.45 -4.90
N ASP A 91 6.37 7.68 -5.42
CA ASP A 91 7.75 7.71 -4.95
C ASP A 91 8.43 9.03 -5.34
N LEU A 92 8.13 9.59 -6.52
CA LEU A 92 8.63 10.88 -6.96
C LEU A 92 8.10 12.04 -6.10
N GLU A 93 6.83 12.02 -5.73
CA GLU A 93 6.26 13.01 -4.79
C GLU A 93 6.92 12.93 -3.41
N ILE A 94 7.24 11.72 -2.94
CA ILE A 94 8.00 11.51 -1.70
C ILE A 94 9.43 12.02 -1.87
N GLN A 95 10.05 11.82 -3.03
CA GLN A 95 11.40 12.31 -3.32
C GLN A 95 11.47 13.83 -3.22
N VAL A 96 10.52 14.55 -3.84
CA VAL A 96 10.47 16.01 -3.82
C VAL A 96 10.34 16.55 -2.38
N ARG A 97 9.55 15.88 -1.53
CA ARG A 97 9.26 16.38 -0.17
C ARG A 97 10.22 15.90 0.91
N CYS A 98 10.69 14.66 0.80
CA CYS A 98 11.41 13.94 1.86
C CYS A 98 12.79 13.44 1.42
N GLY A 99 13.20 13.72 0.18
CA GLY A 99 14.46 13.28 -0.40
C GLY A 99 14.57 11.77 -0.59
N LEU A 100 15.73 11.33 -1.07
CA LEU A 100 16.01 9.92 -1.37
C LEU A 100 15.91 9.00 -0.14
N GLN A 101 16.23 9.52 1.05
CA GLN A 101 16.06 8.75 2.29
C GLN A 101 14.58 8.48 2.59
N GLY A 102 13.69 9.45 2.34
CA GLY A 102 12.25 9.28 2.49
C GLY A 102 11.73 8.17 1.58
N VAL A 103 12.06 8.25 0.29
CA VAL A 103 11.69 7.25 -0.72
C VAL A 103 12.18 5.86 -0.31
N ARG A 104 13.46 5.75 0.08
CA ARG A 104 14.05 4.47 0.47
C ARG A 104 13.32 3.82 1.64
N ARG A 105 12.93 4.59 2.66
CA ARG A 105 12.20 4.05 3.82
C ARG A 105 10.78 3.60 3.46
N VAL A 106 10.08 4.35 2.61
CA VAL A 106 8.74 3.96 2.14
C VAL A 106 8.81 2.70 1.28
N ARG A 107 9.77 2.62 0.36
CA ARG A 107 10.05 1.40 -0.43
C ARG A 107 10.40 0.23 0.49
N LEU A 108 11.25 0.41 1.50
CA LEU A 108 11.62 -0.65 2.45
C LEU A 108 10.39 -1.27 3.13
N LEU A 109 9.47 -0.44 3.64
CA LEU A 109 8.22 -0.93 4.24
C LEU A 109 7.38 -1.70 3.21
N ARG A 110 7.19 -1.12 2.02
CA ARG A 110 6.40 -1.72 0.93
C ARG A 110 6.94 -3.11 0.55
N LEU A 111 8.25 -3.21 0.27
CA LEU A 111 8.92 -4.45 -0.12
C LEU A 111 8.77 -5.54 0.96
N CYS A 112 8.94 -5.17 2.23
CA CYS A 112 8.81 -6.11 3.35
C CYS A 112 7.37 -6.62 3.50
N GLU A 113 6.38 -5.74 3.42
CA GLU A 113 4.96 -6.12 3.52
C GLU A 113 4.53 -7.02 2.36
N GLU A 114 4.84 -6.65 1.13
CA GLU A 114 4.49 -7.41 -0.07
C GLU A 114 5.12 -8.82 -0.06
N ALA A 115 6.38 -8.94 0.37
CA ALA A 115 7.03 -10.23 0.51
C ALA A 115 6.31 -11.12 1.53
N VAL A 116 5.96 -10.56 2.70
CA VAL A 116 5.28 -11.31 3.77
C VAL A 116 3.88 -11.74 3.38
N ASP A 117 3.16 -10.89 2.66
CA ASP A 117 1.81 -11.18 2.15
C ASP A 117 1.83 -12.36 1.17
N GLN A 118 2.94 -12.56 0.46
CA GLN A 118 3.17 -13.69 -0.45
C GLN A 118 3.91 -14.88 0.21
N GLY A 119 4.05 -14.88 1.53
CA GLY A 119 4.68 -15.97 2.28
C GLY A 119 6.21 -15.99 2.22
N GLY A 120 6.84 -14.94 1.69
CA GLY A 120 8.28 -14.71 1.71
C GLY A 120 8.73 -13.77 2.83
N VAL A 121 10.03 -13.73 3.11
CA VAL A 121 10.63 -12.75 4.01
C VAL A 121 11.97 -12.32 3.44
N LEU A 122 12.23 -11.01 3.47
CA LEU A 122 13.47 -10.43 2.95
C LEU A 122 14.55 -10.35 4.04
N THR A 123 15.78 -10.62 3.62
CA THR A 123 17.00 -10.35 4.39
C THR A 123 17.43 -8.88 4.24
N GLN A 124 18.38 -8.42 5.06
CA GLN A 124 18.90 -7.05 4.90
C GLN A 124 19.73 -6.91 3.62
N GLU A 125 20.33 -8.02 3.16
CA GLU A 125 21.07 -8.17 1.92
C GLU A 125 20.13 -8.07 0.71
N ASP A 126 18.97 -8.71 0.75
CA ASP A 126 17.95 -8.58 -0.30
C ASP A 126 17.50 -7.12 -0.43
N LEU A 127 17.19 -6.47 0.70
CA LEU A 127 16.80 -5.07 0.74
C LEU A 127 17.92 -4.15 0.24
N SER A 128 19.17 -4.46 0.58
CA SER A 128 20.36 -3.73 0.12
C SER A 128 20.50 -3.80 -1.40
N ARG A 129 20.28 -4.98 -1.98
CA ARG A 129 20.29 -5.20 -3.44
C ARG A 129 19.13 -4.47 -4.13
N LEU A 130 17.91 -4.61 -3.63
CA LEU A 130 16.71 -4.00 -4.21
C LEU A 130 16.74 -2.47 -4.17
N LEU A 131 17.22 -1.90 -3.07
CA LEU A 131 17.26 -0.45 -2.84
C LEU A 131 18.60 0.18 -3.25
N GLN A 132 19.51 -0.61 -3.82
CA GLN A 132 20.84 -0.19 -4.29
C GLN A 132 21.59 0.65 -3.25
N THR A 133 21.62 0.18 -2.00
CA THR A 133 22.34 0.85 -0.90
C THR A 133 23.02 -0.18 -0.02
N GLY A 134 24.00 0.23 0.81
CA GLY A 134 24.68 -0.69 1.72
C GLY A 134 23.79 -1.22 2.85
N VAL A 135 24.06 -2.45 3.30
CA VAL A 135 23.37 -3.10 4.44
C VAL A 135 23.39 -2.23 5.71
N ARG A 136 24.47 -1.48 5.96
CA ARG A 136 24.56 -0.53 7.09
C ARG A 136 23.48 0.57 7.01
N THR A 137 23.17 1.05 5.82
CA THR A 137 22.09 2.03 5.58
C THR A 137 20.73 1.40 5.81
N ILE A 138 20.51 0.18 5.29
CA ILE A 138 19.28 -0.59 5.53
C ILE A 138 19.04 -0.78 7.03
N ARG A 139 20.06 -1.21 7.78
CA ARG A 139 19.96 -1.39 9.23
C ARG A 139 19.56 -0.11 9.96
N ARG A 140 20.17 1.02 9.58
CA ARG A 140 19.85 2.35 10.15
C ARG A 140 18.40 2.75 9.84
N ASP A 141 17.94 2.50 8.62
CA ASP A 141 16.57 2.82 8.21
C ASP A 141 15.55 1.93 8.90
N ILE A 142 15.82 0.63 9.06
CA ILE A 142 14.98 -0.29 9.86
C ILE A 142 14.87 0.19 11.31
N ALA A 143 16.00 0.57 11.93
CA ALA A 143 15.99 1.07 13.31
C ALA A 143 15.14 2.35 13.45
N ALA A 144 15.28 3.30 12.51
CA ALA A 144 14.50 4.52 12.51
C ALA A 144 13.00 4.27 12.27
N LEU A 145 12.65 3.31 11.42
CA LEU A 145 11.26 2.91 11.18
C LEU A 145 10.63 2.26 12.40
N ARG A 146 11.36 1.36 13.08
CA ARG A 146 10.88 0.72 14.33
C ARG A 146 10.74 1.73 15.47
N ALA A 147 11.65 2.68 15.60
CA ALA A 147 11.54 3.77 16.57
C ALA A 147 10.30 4.65 16.32
N ALA A 148 9.81 4.67 15.08
CA ALA A 148 8.56 5.33 14.69
C ALA A 148 7.33 4.39 14.74
N ASP A 149 7.46 3.23 15.40
CA ASP A 149 6.38 2.23 15.59
C ASP A 149 5.88 1.58 14.28
N TYR A 150 6.71 1.58 13.23
CA TYR A 150 6.40 0.80 12.04
C TYR A 150 6.82 -0.65 12.19
N TRP A 151 5.94 -1.55 11.76
CA TRP A 151 6.27 -2.95 11.62
C TRP A 151 7.17 -3.15 10.40
N VAL A 152 8.38 -3.67 10.64
CA VAL A 152 9.36 -3.94 9.58
C VAL A 152 9.74 -5.43 9.62
N PRO A 153 8.99 -6.29 8.91
CA PRO A 153 9.20 -7.72 8.96
C PRO A 153 10.40 -8.12 8.08
N THR A 154 11.56 -8.24 8.72
CA THR A 154 12.76 -8.83 8.13
C THR A 154 13.02 -10.21 8.71
N ARG A 155 13.80 -11.04 8.02
CA ARG A 155 14.01 -12.43 8.43
C ARG A 155 14.52 -12.59 9.86
N GLY A 156 15.43 -11.71 10.30
CA GLY A 156 15.96 -11.71 11.67
C GLY A 156 14.94 -11.32 12.75
N THR A 157 13.70 -10.97 12.38
CA THR A 157 12.65 -10.50 13.31
C THR A 157 11.27 -11.09 13.08
N VAL A 158 11.04 -11.77 11.94
CA VAL A 158 9.74 -12.37 11.64
C VAL A 158 9.39 -13.52 12.59
N GLN A 159 10.37 -14.16 13.22
CA GLN A 159 10.10 -15.16 14.26
C GLN A 159 9.74 -14.56 15.62
N GLU A 160 10.03 -13.28 15.86
CA GLU A 160 9.90 -12.67 17.20
C GLU A 160 8.70 -11.73 17.35
N MET A 161 8.01 -11.32 16.28
CA MET A 161 6.99 -10.28 16.39
C MET A 161 5.74 -10.56 15.53
N GLY A 162 4.81 -11.32 16.11
CA GLY A 162 3.45 -11.56 15.57
C GLY A 162 2.42 -10.46 15.86
N ARG A 163 2.85 -9.24 16.20
CA ARG A 163 1.95 -8.18 16.73
C ARG A 163 2.05 -6.81 16.06
N GLY A 164 2.94 -6.63 15.08
CA GLY A 164 3.06 -5.34 14.41
C GLY A 164 1.94 -5.11 13.41
N GLN A 165 1.40 -3.89 13.38
CA GLN A 165 0.40 -3.45 12.41
C GLN A 165 1.12 -3.01 11.11
N SER A 166 0.56 -3.32 9.93
CA SER A 166 1.09 -2.74 8.69
C SER A 166 1.11 -1.22 8.71
N HIS A 167 2.02 -0.65 7.92
CA HIS A 167 2.05 0.77 7.65
C HIS A 167 0.71 1.29 7.13
N LYS A 168 0.06 0.54 6.23
CA LYS A 168 -1.26 0.90 5.67
C LYS A 168 -2.33 1.00 6.76
N ALA A 169 -2.39 0.00 7.65
CA ALA A 169 -3.31 0.03 8.78
C ALA A 169 -2.98 1.15 9.78
N LYS A 170 -1.70 1.47 10.00
CA LYS A 170 -1.29 2.61 10.85
C LYS A 170 -1.75 3.97 10.30
N ILE A 171 -1.65 4.16 8.97
CA ILE A 171 -2.15 5.38 8.30
C ILE A 171 -3.66 5.53 8.49
N VAL A 172 -4.41 4.45 8.29
CA VAL A 172 -5.86 4.43 8.51
C VAL A 172 -6.18 4.72 9.98
N GLU A 173 -5.41 4.16 10.92
CA GLU A 173 -5.58 4.44 12.34
C GLU A 173 -5.40 5.93 12.66
N PHE A 174 -4.35 6.58 12.13
CA PHE A 174 -4.18 8.04 12.31
C PHE A 174 -5.36 8.84 11.76
N TYR A 175 -5.92 8.41 10.63
CA TYR A 175 -7.09 9.05 10.04
C TYR A 175 -8.35 8.87 10.89
N LEU A 176 -8.55 7.68 11.48
CA LEU A 176 -9.64 7.39 12.42
C LEU A 176 -9.53 8.25 13.68
N ARG A 177 -8.31 8.49 14.18
CA ARG A 177 -8.01 9.41 15.30
C ARG A 177 -8.14 10.91 14.95
N ARG A 178 -8.81 11.23 13.84
CA ARG A 178 -9.05 12.61 13.34
C ARG A 178 -7.79 13.43 13.06
N MET A 179 -6.66 12.79 12.78
CA MET A 179 -5.50 13.52 12.29
C MET A 179 -5.78 14.09 10.89
N THR A 180 -5.25 15.29 10.63
CA THR A 180 -5.39 15.92 9.31
C THR A 180 -4.51 15.21 8.27
N TYR A 181 -4.90 15.28 7.00
CA TYR A 181 -4.08 14.74 5.89
C TYR A 181 -2.65 15.29 5.95
N SER A 182 -2.47 16.59 6.18
CA SER A 182 -1.14 17.21 6.29
C SER A 182 -0.31 16.65 7.44
N ALA A 183 -0.92 16.37 8.60
CA ALA A 183 -0.24 15.74 9.73
C ALA A 183 0.17 14.30 9.41
N ILE A 184 -0.74 13.52 8.81
CA ILE A 184 -0.49 12.13 8.41
C ILE A 184 0.63 12.09 7.37
N MET A 185 0.59 12.95 6.34
CA MET A 185 1.64 13.04 5.32
C MET A 185 3.01 13.32 5.95
N ARG A 186 3.09 14.25 6.90
CA ARG A 186 4.35 14.61 7.58
C ARG A 186 4.90 13.43 8.41
N GLN A 187 4.02 12.74 9.13
CA GLN A 187 4.42 11.64 10.02
C GLN A 187 4.76 10.35 9.25
N THR A 188 4.02 10.07 8.18
CA THR A 188 4.07 8.79 7.46
C THR A 188 4.86 8.85 6.16
N ARG A 189 5.21 10.06 5.70
CA ARG A 189 5.93 10.34 4.44
C ARG A 189 5.18 9.79 3.23
N HIS A 190 3.85 9.88 3.26
CA HIS A 190 2.97 9.49 2.17
C HIS A 190 2.39 10.69 1.43
N SER A 191 1.97 10.47 0.19
CA SER A 191 1.16 11.43 -0.55
C SER A 191 -0.28 11.47 -0.04
N ALA A 192 -0.95 12.59 -0.29
CA ALA A 192 -2.38 12.70 -0.01
C ALA A 192 -3.18 11.65 -0.81
N GLY A 193 -2.77 11.38 -2.06
CA GLY A 193 -3.36 10.34 -2.89
C GLY A 193 -3.22 8.94 -2.29
N ALA A 194 -2.04 8.58 -1.78
CA ALA A 194 -1.82 7.29 -1.12
C ALA A 194 -2.69 7.14 0.13
N ILE A 195 -2.71 8.16 1.00
CA ILE A 195 -3.55 8.17 2.21
C ILE A 195 -5.03 8.01 1.83
N LYS A 196 -5.51 8.77 0.84
CA LYS A 196 -6.89 8.69 0.36
C LYS A 196 -7.24 7.27 -0.09
N ARG A 197 -6.39 6.63 -0.91
CA ARG A 197 -6.61 5.24 -1.34
C ARG A 197 -6.71 4.29 -0.15
N TYR A 198 -5.79 4.37 0.83
CA TYR A 198 -5.84 3.48 1.99
C TYR A 198 -7.11 3.64 2.82
N VAL A 199 -7.57 4.88 3.01
CA VAL A 199 -8.83 5.20 3.70
C VAL A 199 -10.04 4.69 2.93
N GLU A 200 -10.08 4.86 1.61
CA GLU A 200 -11.17 4.36 0.76
C GLU A 200 -11.22 2.82 0.76
N THR A 201 -10.06 2.15 0.64
CA THR A 201 -9.94 0.69 0.74
C THR A 201 -10.46 0.21 2.10
N PHE A 202 -10.10 0.89 3.19
CA PHE A 202 -10.65 0.59 4.52
C PHE A 202 -12.17 0.76 4.56
N GLY A 203 -12.71 1.86 4.01
CA GLY A 203 -14.15 2.07 3.94
C GLY A 203 -14.89 0.99 3.16
N ARG A 204 -14.31 0.48 2.06
CA ARG A 204 -14.86 -0.68 1.34
C ARG A 204 -14.93 -1.92 2.24
N VAL A 205 -13.89 -2.20 3.02
CA VAL A 205 -13.89 -3.31 4.01
C VAL A 205 -15.00 -3.13 5.04
N VAL A 206 -15.19 -1.92 5.57
CA VAL A 206 -16.26 -1.64 6.55
C VAL A 206 -17.64 -1.87 5.93
N VAL A 207 -17.88 -1.35 4.72
CA VAL A 207 -19.17 -1.50 4.02
C VAL A 207 -19.49 -2.97 3.71
N LEU A 208 -18.50 -3.76 3.28
CA LEU A 208 -18.69 -5.19 3.03
C LEU A 208 -19.03 -5.95 4.32
N TRP A 209 -18.37 -5.60 5.43
CA TRP A 209 -18.67 -6.17 6.73
C TRP A 209 -20.09 -5.88 7.20
N GLU A 210 -20.56 -4.63 7.02
CA GLU A 210 -21.94 -4.23 7.34
C GLU A 210 -22.97 -4.95 6.46
N LYS A 211 -22.60 -5.29 5.21
CA LYS A 211 -23.41 -6.11 4.30
C LYS A 211 -23.40 -7.60 4.62
N GLY A 212 -22.66 -8.02 5.64
CA GLY A 212 -22.69 -9.39 6.16
C GLY A 212 -21.48 -10.25 5.84
N LEU A 213 -20.51 -9.79 5.03
CA LEU A 213 -19.27 -10.54 4.79
C LEU A 213 -18.40 -10.47 6.05
N ARG A 214 -18.15 -11.61 6.71
CA ARG A 214 -17.38 -11.66 7.96
C ARG A 214 -15.98 -12.21 7.79
N GLU A 215 -15.74 -12.97 6.72
CA GLU A 215 -14.46 -13.62 6.51
C GLU A 215 -13.44 -12.67 5.86
N ALA A 216 -12.24 -12.59 6.46
CA ALA A 216 -11.17 -11.73 5.97
C ALA A 216 -10.73 -12.12 4.55
N GLY A 217 -10.73 -13.42 4.23
CA GLY A 217 -10.37 -13.94 2.90
C GLY A 217 -11.34 -13.49 1.81
N GLU A 218 -12.65 -13.59 2.06
CA GLU A 218 -13.69 -13.13 1.11
C GLU A 218 -13.62 -11.63 0.87
N ILE A 219 -13.49 -10.84 1.95
CA ILE A 219 -13.34 -9.39 1.86
C ILE A 219 -12.06 -9.03 1.08
N ALA A 220 -10.95 -9.71 1.38
CA ALA A 220 -9.67 -9.49 0.71
C ALA A 220 -9.78 -9.74 -0.79
N TYR A 221 -10.48 -10.81 -1.19
CA TYR A 221 -10.74 -11.14 -2.57
C TYR A 221 -11.56 -10.05 -3.28
N VAL A 222 -12.68 -9.62 -2.68
CA VAL A 222 -13.57 -8.60 -3.26
C VAL A 222 -12.91 -7.22 -3.38
N VAL A 223 -12.11 -6.84 -2.37
CA VAL A 223 -11.46 -5.52 -2.34
C VAL A 223 -10.14 -5.51 -3.13
N GLY A 224 -9.55 -6.69 -3.38
CA GLY A 224 -8.24 -6.86 -4.01
C GLY A 224 -7.08 -6.42 -3.12
N ILE A 225 -7.09 -6.86 -1.86
CA ILE A 225 -6.00 -6.67 -0.89
C ILE A 225 -5.55 -8.01 -0.32
N SER A 226 -4.45 -8.02 0.44
CA SER A 226 -4.04 -9.24 1.15
C SER A 226 -5.00 -9.58 2.30
N GLU A 227 -5.21 -10.87 2.54
CA GLU A 227 -6.01 -11.37 3.66
C GLU A 227 -5.52 -10.82 5.00
N ARG A 228 -4.19 -10.68 5.15
CA ARG A 228 -3.58 -10.06 6.34
C ARG A 228 -4.05 -8.61 6.52
N LEU A 229 -4.03 -7.80 5.45
CA LEU A 229 -4.46 -6.40 5.52
C LEU A 229 -5.96 -6.29 5.80
N ALA A 230 -6.78 -7.16 5.19
CA ALA A 230 -8.20 -7.23 5.49
C ALA A 230 -8.45 -7.54 6.97
N GLY A 231 -7.72 -8.51 7.54
CA GLY A 231 -7.79 -8.82 8.97
C GLY A 231 -7.29 -7.69 9.89
N GLU A 232 -6.31 -6.90 9.48
CA GLU A 232 -5.90 -5.69 10.20
C GLU A 232 -6.98 -4.59 10.17
N TYR A 233 -7.64 -4.42 9.03
CA TYR A 233 -8.73 -3.45 8.87
C TYR A 233 -9.96 -3.87 9.67
N LEU A 234 -10.32 -5.16 9.69
CA LEU A 234 -11.41 -5.65 10.55
C LEU A 234 -11.14 -5.42 12.03
N ARG A 235 -9.89 -5.67 12.48
CA ARG A 235 -9.48 -5.37 13.87
C ARG A 235 -9.56 -3.88 14.19
N LEU A 236 -9.14 -3.00 13.27
CA LEU A 236 -9.31 -1.56 13.43
C LEU A 236 -10.78 -1.18 13.52
N ARG A 237 -11.65 -1.75 12.66
CA ARG A 237 -13.09 -1.50 12.72
C ARG A 237 -13.66 -1.87 14.09
N GLU A 238 -13.33 -3.04 14.61
CA GLU A 238 -13.77 -3.50 15.94
C GLU A 238 -13.28 -2.59 17.05
N GLN A 239 -11.98 -2.28 17.07
CA GLN A 239 -11.38 -1.41 18.08
C GLN A 239 -12.03 -0.02 18.12
N TYR A 240 -12.40 0.53 16.96
CA TYR A 240 -12.97 1.87 16.86
C TYR A 240 -14.51 1.91 16.79
N ALA A 241 -15.19 0.75 16.81
CA ALA A 241 -16.65 0.68 16.86
C ALA A 241 -17.22 1.19 18.20
N GLU A 242 -16.52 0.91 19.30
CA GLU A 242 -16.90 1.32 20.67
C GLU A 242 -16.11 2.54 21.17
N SER A 243 -15.37 3.20 20.27
CA SER A 243 -14.49 4.32 20.57
C SER A 243 -15.22 5.67 20.44
N PRO A 244 -14.74 6.75 21.11
CA PRO A 244 -15.15 8.13 20.82
C PRO A 244 -15.02 8.53 19.33
N PHE A 245 -14.24 7.79 18.54
CA PHE A 245 -14.09 8.03 17.11
C PHE A 245 -15.07 7.27 16.22
N ARG A 246 -16.11 6.60 16.77
CA ARG A 246 -17.12 5.86 15.98
C ARG A 246 -17.76 6.68 14.85
N ASP A 247 -17.94 7.98 15.07
CA ASP A 247 -18.54 8.87 14.07
C ASP A 247 -17.66 8.99 12.82
N ARG A 248 -16.33 8.93 13.00
CA ARG A 248 -15.36 8.95 11.90
C ARG A 248 -15.42 7.65 11.09
N LEU A 249 -15.62 6.52 11.75
CA LEU A 249 -15.84 5.23 11.10
C LEU A 249 -17.11 5.27 10.23
N ALA A 250 -18.20 5.81 10.77
CA ALA A 250 -19.46 5.99 10.05
C ALA A 250 -19.35 6.98 8.87
N GLU A 251 -18.56 8.05 9.02
CA GLU A 251 -18.26 9.02 7.96
C GLU A 251 -17.57 8.34 6.77
N ILE A 252 -16.53 7.55 7.04
CA ILE A 252 -15.78 6.82 6.00
C ILE A 252 -16.69 5.86 5.24
N ALA A 253 -17.51 5.08 5.96
CA ALA A 253 -18.45 4.15 5.33
C ALA A 253 -19.46 4.89 4.43
N ARG A 254 -19.97 6.05 4.89
CA ARG A 254 -20.90 6.87 4.12
C ARG A 254 -20.26 7.40 2.83
N GLN A 255 -19.04 7.93 2.91
CA GLN A 255 -18.30 8.43 1.74
C GLN A 255 -18.11 7.35 0.67
N VAL A 256 -17.79 6.12 1.09
CA VAL A 256 -17.63 4.99 0.16
C VAL A 256 -18.96 4.59 -0.47
N ARG A 257 -20.07 4.56 0.29
CA ARG A 257 -21.40 4.26 -0.25
C ARG A 257 -21.84 5.27 -1.31
N THR A 258 -21.58 6.55 -1.11
CA THR A 258 -21.89 7.59 -2.11
C THR A 258 -21.03 7.48 -3.37
N SER A 259 -19.84 6.87 -3.25
CA SER A 259 -18.90 6.68 -4.36
C SER A 259 -19.11 5.36 -5.12
N LEU A 260 -19.93 4.44 -4.60
CA LEU A 260 -20.32 3.21 -5.30
C LEU A 260 -21.52 3.52 -6.19
N PRO A 261 -21.49 3.19 -7.50
CA PRO A 261 -22.70 3.28 -8.31
C PRO A 261 -23.77 2.39 -7.70
N ALA A 262 -24.99 2.94 -7.52
CA ALA A 262 -26.14 2.16 -7.11
C ALA A 262 -26.40 1.09 -8.19
N ASN A 263 -26.07 -0.17 -7.90
CA ASN A 263 -26.44 -1.27 -8.77
C ASN A 263 -27.96 -1.38 -8.78
N GLY A 264 -28.55 -1.13 -9.96
CA GLY A 264 -29.81 -1.68 -10.43
C GLY A 264 -31.02 -1.48 -9.52
N GLU A 265 -31.69 -0.35 -9.66
CA GLU A 265 -33.15 -0.39 -9.54
C GLU A 265 -33.63 -1.32 -10.66
N GLU A 266 -34.01 -2.55 -10.29
CA GLU A 266 -34.95 -3.33 -11.07
C GLU A 266 -36.16 -2.43 -11.33
N LYS A 267 -36.27 -1.93 -12.55
CA LYS A 267 -37.54 -1.44 -13.08
C LYS A 267 -38.46 -2.65 -13.23
N GLY A 268 -39.00 -3.11 -12.11
CA GLY A 268 -40.27 -3.81 -12.07
C GLY A 268 -41.39 -2.79 -12.23
N GLY A 269 -42.36 -3.10 -13.08
CA GLY A 269 -43.55 -2.28 -13.36
C GLY A 269 -43.81 -2.29 -14.86
N SER A 270 -44.46 -3.33 -15.37
CA SER A 270 -45.94 -3.48 -15.48
C SER A 270 -46.50 -2.67 -16.65
#